data_AF-A0A024TA76-F1
#
_entry.id   AF-A0A024TA76-F1
#
_cell.length_a   1.000
_cell.length_b   1.000
_cell.length_c   1.000
_cell.angle_alpha   90.00
_cell.angle_beta   90.00
_cell.angle_gamma   90.00
#
_symmetry.space_group_name_H-M   'P 1'
#
loop_
_entity.id
_entity.type
_entity.pdbx_description
1 polymer ?
#
loop_
_entity_poly.entity_id
_entity_poly.type
_entity_poly.pdbx_seq_one_letter_code
_entity_poly.pdbx_strand_id
1 'polypeptide(L)'
;MAAATSAIHRVDPFFLALLRTRQRRFQESIDICTDILDQNPYDQAVWFVKCRSLTQQTYMDDSEMEEDGAADLLLDDNVMAHMPRPGTSLSRPMTRSGNSAGDQSFRPMSSNGRPLSGFARPGTSSRPGSGMSIDQAMQGSRPGTSRPPTSLGRQVRLGTASMQNRDDGGVFINPDRLDFKRYATRPPIAKALIDYLLYHDHNPKKALELAAEATVAADYKDWWWKARLGKCYYQLGLLREAEKQFDSSLRNQPMVVTYLELAKVYLKLDQPNTALEHYAKAKEKFPEDVHILIGIARVYDMLNDTDHAVEAYKQVLALDPANIEAIACLASNHFYTDHPEVALRYYRRLLQMDVNTTELWCNVGLCCFYASQYDLTLSCFERALALASDDNMADVWYNIGQVAVGIGDLGLAYQAFKIAVSVDSNHAESYNNLGVLELRKGNVDQARAHFQFADGLATFMFEPTYNRALLAYKIGDFQDAYAKVSKALQVYPEHADSLELKRQLEAFLTMI
;
A
#
# COMPACT_ATOMS: atom_id res chain seq x y z
N MET A 1 12.33 8.65 -45.73
CA MET A 1 11.15 8.81 -44.84
C MET A 1 9.83 9.04 -45.61
N ALA A 2 9.81 9.72 -46.77
CA ALA A 2 8.58 9.96 -47.53
C ALA A 2 7.92 8.73 -48.19
N ALA A 3 8.66 7.63 -48.41
CA ALA A 3 8.10 6.40 -49.00
C ALA A 3 7.38 5.48 -47.98
N ALA A 4 7.68 5.62 -46.69
CA ALA A 4 7.03 4.83 -45.64
C ALA A 4 5.63 5.37 -45.31
N THR A 5 5.43 6.69 -45.37
CA THR A 5 4.13 7.34 -45.16
C THR A 5 3.14 7.03 -46.28
N SER A 6 3.59 6.84 -47.53
CA SER A 6 2.71 6.47 -48.65
C SER A 6 2.18 5.03 -48.58
N ALA A 7 2.87 4.13 -47.87
CA ALA A 7 2.41 2.75 -47.68
C ALA A 7 1.33 2.64 -46.59
N ILE A 8 1.40 3.49 -45.56
CA ILE A 8 0.45 3.50 -44.43
C ILE A 8 -0.95 3.94 -44.88
N HIS A 9 -1.06 4.88 -45.83
CA HIS A 9 -2.35 5.28 -46.42
C HIS A 9 -2.98 4.22 -47.35
N ARG A 10 -2.26 3.15 -47.69
CA ARG A 10 -2.80 2.00 -48.45
C ARG A 10 -3.32 0.88 -47.55
N VAL A 11 -3.07 0.95 -46.24
CA VAL A 11 -3.49 -0.06 -45.27
C VAL A 11 -4.88 0.29 -44.77
N ASP A 12 -5.75 -0.72 -44.67
CA ASP A 12 -7.09 -0.59 -44.10
C ASP A 12 -7.04 0.08 -42.71
N PRO A 13 -7.75 1.21 -42.48
CA PRO A 13 -7.78 1.90 -41.19
C PRO A 13 -8.14 0.99 -40.01
N PHE A 14 -9.05 0.04 -40.20
CA PHE A 14 -9.42 -0.88 -39.11
C PHE A 14 -8.28 -1.82 -38.72
N PHE A 15 -7.55 -2.35 -39.71
CA PHE A 15 -6.36 -3.15 -39.47
C PHE A 15 -5.26 -2.34 -38.76
N LEU A 16 -5.09 -1.07 -39.14
CA LEU A 16 -4.15 -0.18 -38.48
C LEU A 16 -4.51 0.03 -37.00
N ALA A 17 -5.78 0.25 -36.67
CA ALA A 17 -6.25 0.37 -35.28
C ALA A 17 -5.98 -0.92 -34.47
N LEU A 18 -6.27 -2.09 -35.02
CA LEU A 18 -5.96 -3.38 -34.38
C LEU A 18 -4.45 -3.54 -34.11
N LEU A 19 -3.61 -3.16 -35.06
CA LEU A 19 -2.16 -3.20 -34.92
C LEU A 19 -1.68 -2.26 -33.82
N ARG A 20 -2.23 -1.03 -33.76
CA ARG A 20 -1.89 -0.04 -32.73
C ARG A 20 -2.31 -0.48 -31.33
N THR A 21 -3.49 -1.06 -31.19
CA THR A 21 -3.92 -1.69 -29.94
C THR A 21 -2.95 -2.78 -29.50
N ARG A 22 -2.51 -3.66 -30.42
CA ARG A 22 -1.52 -4.71 -30.11
C ARG A 22 -0.16 -4.14 -29.70
N GLN A 23 0.24 -3.02 -30.29
CA GLN A 23 1.48 -2.30 -29.96
C GLN A 23 1.37 -1.45 -28.67
N ARG A 24 0.24 -1.52 -27.94
CA ARG A 24 -0.06 -0.70 -26.76
C ARG A 24 -0.05 0.81 -27.04
N ARG A 25 -0.28 1.22 -28.29
CA ARG A 25 -0.48 2.61 -28.69
C ARG A 25 -1.97 2.92 -28.68
N PHE A 26 -2.52 3.03 -27.47
CA PHE A 26 -3.97 3.11 -27.29
C PHE A 26 -4.56 4.40 -27.82
N GLN A 27 -3.91 5.55 -27.61
CA GLN A 27 -4.39 6.85 -28.10
C GLN A 27 -4.57 6.87 -29.62
N GLU A 28 -3.52 6.50 -30.38
CA GLU A 28 -3.58 6.41 -31.84
C GLU A 28 -4.68 5.46 -32.32
N SER A 29 -4.93 4.36 -31.59
CA SER A 29 -6.00 3.43 -31.94
C SER A 29 -7.38 4.02 -31.69
N ILE A 30 -7.56 4.81 -30.62
CA ILE A 30 -8.83 5.45 -30.28
C ILE A 30 -9.19 6.48 -31.35
N ASP A 31 -8.22 7.29 -31.76
CA ASP A 31 -8.39 8.34 -32.78
C ASP A 31 -8.75 7.73 -34.16
N ILE A 32 -8.10 6.63 -34.56
CA ILE A 32 -8.47 5.94 -35.81
C ILE A 32 -9.89 5.36 -35.69
N CYS A 33 -10.24 4.80 -34.53
CA CYS A 33 -11.59 4.25 -34.33
C CYS A 33 -12.67 5.34 -34.24
N THR A 34 -12.37 6.55 -33.74
CA THR A 34 -13.32 7.68 -33.78
C THR A 34 -13.61 8.05 -35.23
N ASP A 35 -12.58 8.20 -36.05
CA ASP A 35 -12.72 8.59 -37.45
C ASP A 35 -13.56 7.58 -38.25
N ILE A 36 -13.37 6.28 -37.99
CA ILE A 36 -14.15 5.23 -38.66
C ILE A 36 -15.60 5.22 -38.18
N LEU A 37 -15.86 5.42 -36.88
CA LEU A 37 -17.24 5.44 -36.34
C LEU A 37 -18.01 6.68 -36.78
N ASP A 38 -17.34 7.81 -36.96
CA ASP A 38 -17.95 9.03 -37.49
C ASP A 38 -18.38 8.85 -38.96
N GLN A 39 -17.62 8.06 -39.73
CA GLN A 39 -17.99 7.67 -41.11
C GLN A 39 -19.05 6.56 -41.14
N ASN A 40 -18.96 5.57 -40.25
CA ASN A 40 -19.89 4.44 -40.16
C ASN A 40 -20.29 4.13 -38.71
N PRO A 41 -21.42 4.68 -38.23
CA PRO A 41 -21.86 4.52 -36.85
C PRO A 41 -22.27 3.09 -36.44
N TYR A 42 -22.48 2.18 -37.39
CA TYR A 42 -23.01 0.84 -37.13
C TYR A 42 -21.93 -0.25 -37.02
N ASP A 43 -20.65 0.11 -37.16
CA ASP A 43 -19.55 -0.86 -37.11
C ASP A 43 -19.25 -1.32 -35.67
N GLN A 44 -19.73 -2.53 -35.34
CA GLN A 44 -19.54 -3.14 -34.03
C GLN A 44 -18.09 -3.59 -33.78
N ALA A 45 -17.33 -3.90 -34.82
CA ALA A 45 -15.96 -4.36 -34.68
C ALA A 45 -15.05 -3.20 -34.27
N VAL A 46 -15.21 -2.05 -34.92
CA VAL A 46 -14.51 -0.81 -34.57
C VAL A 46 -14.94 -0.35 -33.18
N TRP A 47 -16.24 -0.40 -32.86
CA TRP A 47 -16.74 -0.11 -31.53
C TRP A 47 -16.09 -0.98 -30.45
N PHE A 48 -15.98 -2.30 -30.69
CA PHE A 48 -15.34 -3.23 -29.78
C PHE A 48 -13.86 -2.91 -29.56
N VAL A 49 -13.12 -2.60 -30.63
CA VAL A 49 -11.70 -2.23 -30.53
C VAL A 49 -11.54 -0.94 -29.74
N LYS A 50 -12.36 0.08 -30.02
CA LYS A 50 -12.36 1.35 -29.29
C LYS A 50 -12.68 1.18 -27.80
N CYS A 51 -13.70 0.38 -27.47
CA CYS A 51 -14.00 -0.01 -26.09
C CYS A 51 -12.75 -0.55 -25.42
N ARG A 52 -12.12 -1.56 -26.03
CA ARG A 52 -10.97 -2.25 -25.47
C ARG A 52 -9.74 -1.34 -25.35
N SER A 53 -9.48 -0.47 -26.31
CA SER A 53 -8.34 0.46 -26.22
C SER A 53 -8.55 1.48 -25.09
N LEU A 54 -9.78 1.99 -24.91
CA LEU A 54 -10.13 2.87 -23.79
C LEU A 54 -9.96 2.15 -22.45
N THR A 55 -10.44 0.92 -22.34
CA THR A 55 -10.28 0.15 -21.10
C THR A 55 -8.82 -0.14 -20.80
N GLN A 56 -8.04 -0.57 -21.80
CA GLN A 56 -6.63 -0.92 -21.61
C GLN A 56 -5.75 0.30 -21.29
N GLN A 57 -6.15 1.49 -21.71
CA GLN A 57 -5.47 2.74 -21.35
C GLN A 57 -5.64 3.06 -19.85
N THR A 58 -6.82 2.81 -19.28
CA THR A 58 -7.11 3.05 -17.85
C THR A 58 -7.00 1.78 -17.00
N TYR A 59 -6.68 0.63 -17.60
CA TYR A 59 -6.68 -0.65 -16.93
C TYR A 59 -5.59 -0.67 -15.85
N MET A 60 -6.04 -0.94 -14.64
CA MET A 60 -5.19 -1.19 -13.50
C MET A 60 -5.61 -2.51 -12.88
N ASP A 61 -4.64 -3.38 -12.62
CA ASP A 61 -4.92 -4.64 -11.95
C ASP A 61 -5.21 -4.37 -10.48
N ASP A 62 -6.46 -4.61 -10.10
CA ASP A 62 -7.00 -4.42 -8.77
C ASP A 62 -7.06 -5.71 -7.97
N SER A 63 -6.60 -6.84 -8.51
CA SER A 63 -6.45 -8.07 -7.74
C SER A 63 -5.47 -7.90 -6.57
N GLU A 64 -4.46 -7.04 -6.75
CA GLU A 64 -3.44 -6.73 -5.74
C GLU A 64 -3.61 -5.36 -5.07
N MET A 65 -4.54 -4.54 -5.57
CA MET A 65 -4.71 -3.15 -5.16
C MET A 65 -5.93 -3.00 -4.25
N GLU A 66 -5.72 -2.56 -3.01
CA GLU A 66 -6.78 -2.40 -2.01
C GLU A 66 -6.73 -1.03 -1.33
N GLU A 67 -7.48 -0.07 -1.85
CA GLU A 67 -7.61 1.22 -1.20
C GLU A 67 -8.84 1.18 -0.28
N ASP A 68 -8.59 1.11 1.04
CA ASP A 68 -9.63 1.30 2.04
C ASP A 68 -9.75 2.79 2.36
N GLY A 69 -10.91 3.36 2.05
CA GLY A 69 -11.23 4.74 2.40
C GLY A 69 -11.51 4.91 3.89
N ALA A 70 -11.48 6.16 4.38
CA ALA A 70 -11.80 6.45 5.78
C ALA A 70 -13.21 5.98 6.20
N ALA A 71 -14.17 5.99 5.27
CA ALA A 71 -15.52 5.47 5.50
C ALA A 71 -15.52 3.94 5.68
N ASP A 72 -14.87 3.21 4.78
CA ASP A 72 -14.75 1.74 4.86
C ASP A 72 -14.01 1.30 6.13
N LEU A 73 -13.07 2.11 6.61
CA LEU A 73 -12.29 1.79 7.81
C LEU A 73 -13.04 2.05 9.13
N LEU A 74 -13.92 3.06 9.16
CA LEU A 74 -14.52 3.54 10.42
C LEU A 74 -16.03 3.30 10.53
N LEU A 75 -16.72 3.13 9.41
CA LEU A 75 -18.19 3.03 9.36
C LEU A 75 -18.68 1.64 8.92
N ASP A 76 -17.88 0.91 8.16
CA ASP A 76 -18.23 -0.43 7.68
C ASP A 76 -17.84 -1.51 8.71
N ASP A 77 -18.77 -1.85 9.60
CA ASP A 77 -18.63 -2.96 10.56
C ASP A 77 -18.91 -4.32 9.88
N ASN A 78 -17.93 -4.79 9.10
CA ASN A 78 -17.96 -6.13 8.49
C ASN A 78 -17.24 -7.20 9.34
N VAL A 79 -16.63 -6.79 10.45
CA VAL A 79 -15.83 -7.67 11.34
C VAL A 79 -16.75 -8.43 12.29
N MET A 80 -16.65 -9.77 12.28
CA MET A 80 -17.51 -10.63 13.11
C MET A 80 -17.15 -10.61 14.60
N ALA A 81 -15.88 -10.37 14.95
CA ALA A 81 -15.38 -10.44 16.32
C ALA A 81 -14.82 -9.08 16.76
N HIS A 82 -15.44 -8.46 17.77
CA HIS A 82 -14.98 -7.17 18.30
C HIS A 82 -13.70 -7.28 19.15
N MET A 83 -13.42 -8.45 19.74
CA MET A 83 -12.20 -8.71 20.50
C MET A 83 -11.59 -10.06 20.09
N PRO A 84 -10.97 -10.13 18.91
CA PRO A 84 -10.33 -11.34 18.43
C PRO A 84 -9.10 -11.69 19.28
N ARG A 85 -8.75 -12.97 19.29
CA ARG A 85 -7.50 -13.43 19.90
C ARG A 85 -6.30 -12.79 19.16
N PRO A 86 -5.22 -12.41 19.86
CA PRO A 86 -4.03 -11.89 19.20
C PRO A 86 -3.50 -12.86 18.13
N GLY A 87 -3.18 -12.35 16.95
CA GLY A 87 -2.70 -13.13 15.80
C GLY A 87 -3.79 -13.81 14.96
N THR A 88 -5.09 -13.68 15.31
CA THR A 88 -6.19 -14.21 14.48
C THR A 88 -6.96 -13.13 13.72
N SER A 89 -6.54 -11.87 13.83
CA SER A 89 -7.16 -10.70 13.21
C SER A 89 -6.08 -9.69 12.82
N LEU A 90 -6.32 -8.95 11.75
CA LEU A 90 -5.43 -7.89 11.27
C LEU A 90 -5.44 -6.66 12.18
N SER A 91 -6.50 -6.50 12.98
CA SER A 91 -6.62 -5.40 13.97
C SER A 91 -5.80 -5.63 15.24
N ARG A 92 -5.49 -6.90 15.54
CA ARG A 92 -4.68 -7.32 16.69
C ARG A 92 -3.60 -8.30 16.21
N PRO A 93 -2.57 -7.80 15.50
CA PRO A 93 -1.46 -8.63 15.06
C PRO A 93 -0.73 -9.23 16.26
N MET A 94 0.10 -10.23 16.00
CA MET A 94 0.85 -10.91 17.05
C MET A 94 1.80 -9.92 17.73
N THR A 95 1.67 -9.75 19.05
CA THR A 95 2.53 -8.85 19.84
C THR A 95 3.88 -9.47 20.17
N ARG A 96 4.03 -10.79 19.94
CA ARG A 96 5.22 -11.56 20.30
C ARG A 96 5.66 -12.39 19.10
N SER A 97 6.50 -11.81 18.24
CA SER A 97 7.42 -12.62 17.44
C SER A 97 8.52 -13.10 18.39
N GLY A 98 8.89 -14.38 18.35
CA GLY A 98 9.96 -14.92 19.20
C GLY A 98 11.33 -14.31 18.94
N ASN A 99 11.45 -13.46 17.92
CA ASN A 99 12.65 -12.78 17.46
C ASN A 99 12.48 -11.25 17.54
N SER A 100 13.59 -10.54 17.80
CA SER A 100 13.70 -9.07 17.86
C SER A 100 13.24 -8.30 16.61
N ALA A 101 12.80 -8.98 15.56
CA ALA A 101 12.39 -8.42 14.26
C ALA A 101 11.11 -7.58 14.30
N GLY A 102 10.28 -7.75 15.34
CA GLY A 102 9.04 -6.99 15.56
C GLY A 102 9.09 -6.06 16.77
N ASP A 103 10.27 -5.90 17.40
CA ASP A 103 10.42 -5.00 18.55
C ASP A 103 10.50 -3.55 18.06
N GLN A 104 9.63 -2.70 18.60
CA GLN A 104 9.53 -1.29 18.25
C GLN A 104 10.82 -0.51 18.58
N SER A 105 11.68 -1.08 19.45
CA SER A 105 13.00 -0.53 19.76
C SER A 105 13.99 -0.59 18.57
N PHE A 106 13.88 -1.61 17.70
CA PHE A 106 14.80 -1.84 16.58
C PHE A 106 14.18 -1.47 15.24
N ARG A 107 12.88 -1.68 15.07
CA ARG A 107 12.17 -1.45 13.80
C ARG A 107 11.15 -0.32 13.93
N PRO A 108 11.23 0.73 13.11
CA PRO A 108 10.22 1.79 13.05
C PRO A 108 8.83 1.22 12.73
N MET A 109 7.80 1.86 13.28
CA MET A 109 6.40 1.40 13.18
C MET A 109 5.55 2.41 12.40
N SER A 110 4.62 1.94 11.56
CA SER A 110 3.82 2.80 10.67
C SER A 110 2.37 3.08 11.12
N SER A 111 1.99 2.62 12.32
CA SER A 111 0.82 2.98 13.17
C SER A 111 0.53 1.79 14.11
N ASN A 112 -0.09 2.01 15.28
CA ASN A 112 -0.62 1.00 16.22
C ASN A 112 -0.01 -0.42 16.14
N GLY A 113 1.29 -0.54 16.35
CA GLY A 113 1.95 -1.85 16.49
C GLY A 113 2.25 -2.60 15.18
N ARG A 114 2.22 -1.94 14.00
CA ARG A 114 2.73 -2.53 12.76
C ARG A 114 4.12 -2.01 12.38
N PRO A 115 5.12 -2.90 12.18
CA PRO A 115 6.43 -2.48 11.72
C PRO A 115 6.43 -2.05 10.26
N LEU A 116 7.35 -1.15 9.90
CA LEU A 116 7.53 -0.67 8.55
C LEU A 116 7.90 -1.83 7.60
N SER A 117 7.09 -2.07 6.58
CA SER A 117 7.35 -3.11 5.56
C SER A 117 8.46 -2.69 4.58
N GLY A 118 9.13 -3.66 3.97
CA GLY A 118 10.16 -3.41 2.96
C GLY A 118 9.62 -2.98 1.59
N PHE A 119 8.32 -3.10 1.36
CA PHE A 119 7.68 -2.76 0.09
C PHE A 119 6.33 -2.07 0.33
N ALA A 120 6.22 -0.79 -0.07
CA ALA A 120 4.99 -0.03 0.02
C ALA A 120 4.04 -0.44 -1.13
N ARG A 121 2.77 -0.72 -0.79
CA ARG A 121 1.77 -1.17 -1.78
C ARG A 121 0.60 -0.21 -1.74
N PRO A 122 -0.14 0.00 -2.84
CA PRO A 122 -1.40 0.73 -2.78
C PRO A 122 -2.40 0.12 -1.78
N GLY A 123 -2.26 -1.20 -1.52
CA GLY A 123 -3.03 -1.99 -0.56
C GLY A 123 -2.59 -1.95 0.91
N THR A 124 -1.44 -1.36 1.23
CA THR A 124 -0.98 -1.30 2.63
C THR A 124 -1.80 -0.26 3.38
N SER A 125 -2.93 -0.68 3.93
CA SER A 125 -3.69 0.10 4.90
C SER A 125 -3.25 -0.29 6.30
N SER A 126 -2.60 0.63 7.01
CA SER A 126 -2.59 0.61 8.46
C SER A 126 -4.01 0.90 8.92
N ARG A 127 -4.80 -0.16 9.15
CA ARG A 127 -6.13 -0.02 9.72
C ARG A 127 -5.98 0.82 11.00
N PRO A 128 -6.73 1.92 11.13
CA PRO A 128 -6.77 2.67 12.37
C PRO A 128 -7.13 1.69 13.48
N GLY A 129 -6.35 1.64 14.55
CA GLY A 129 -6.75 0.76 15.66
C GLY A 129 -8.12 1.17 16.18
N SER A 130 -8.78 0.22 16.87
CA SER A 130 -10.06 0.44 17.55
C SER A 130 -9.95 1.64 18.51
N GLY A 131 -10.30 2.84 18.05
CA GLY A 131 -10.09 4.07 18.81
C GLY A 131 -9.89 5.34 17.97
N MET A 132 -9.57 5.25 16.67
CA MET A 132 -9.52 6.46 15.83
C MET A 132 -10.94 6.95 15.53
N SER A 133 -11.28 8.14 16.01
CA SER A 133 -12.57 8.77 15.69
C SER A 133 -12.55 9.35 14.27
N ILE A 134 -13.73 9.55 13.68
CA ILE A 134 -13.84 10.22 12.37
C ILE A 134 -13.21 11.63 12.41
N ASP A 135 -13.30 12.31 13.55
CA ASP A 135 -12.65 13.59 13.77
C ASP A 135 -11.13 13.46 13.71
N GLN A 136 -10.55 12.43 14.33
CA GLN A 136 -9.10 12.19 14.30
C GLN A 136 -8.62 11.77 12.90
N ALA A 137 -9.44 11.02 12.15
CA ALA A 137 -9.17 10.67 10.75
C ALA A 137 -9.20 11.90 9.81
N MET A 138 -10.06 12.87 10.11
CA MET A 138 -10.23 14.11 9.33
C MET A 138 -9.28 15.23 9.77
N GLN A 139 -8.79 15.22 11.02
CA GLN A 139 -7.96 16.28 11.62
C GLN A 139 -6.47 16.21 11.29
N GLY A 140 -6.02 15.27 10.46
CA GLY A 140 -4.73 15.41 9.79
C GLY A 140 -3.54 14.79 10.52
N SER A 141 -3.46 13.47 10.43
CA SER A 141 -2.25 12.81 9.98
C SER A 141 -2.69 11.87 8.86
N ARG A 142 -1.94 11.83 7.74
CA ARG A 142 -2.24 10.92 6.63
C ARG A 142 -2.37 9.53 7.28
N PRO A 143 -3.54 8.84 7.25
CA PRO A 143 -3.57 7.44 7.65
C PRO A 143 -2.52 6.74 6.79
N GLY A 144 -1.81 5.78 7.37
CA GLY A 144 -0.68 5.11 6.71
C GLY A 144 -1.07 4.23 5.53
N THR A 145 -2.13 4.59 4.80
CA THR A 145 -2.35 4.25 3.41
C THR A 145 -1.28 4.94 2.56
N SER A 146 -0.76 4.22 1.57
CA SER A 146 0.25 4.74 0.63
C SER A 146 -0.28 5.86 -0.28
N ARG A 147 -1.59 6.13 -0.24
CA ARG A 147 -2.28 7.21 -0.95
C ARG A 147 -3.20 7.95 0.01
N PRO A 148 -3.49 9.24 -0.22
CA PRO A 148 -4.34 10.02 0.67
C PRO A 148 -5.74 9.38 0.82
N PRO A 149 -6.24 9.21 2.06
CA PRO A 149 -7.56 8.62 2.33
C PRO A 149 -8.66 9.57 1.86
N THR A 150 -9.19 9.36 0.68
CA THR A 150 -10.52 9.92 0.40
C THR A 150 -11.56 8.94 0.91
N SER A 151 -12.77 9.44 1.22
CA SER A 151 -13.94 8.65 1.59
C SER A 151 -14.31 7.71 0.45
N LEU A 152 -13.59 6.59 0.29
CA LEU A 152 -13.61 5.83 -0.95
C LEU A 152 -13.46 6.78 -2.15
N GLY A 153 -12.26 6.86 -2.70
CA GLY A 153 -12.13 6.98 -4.13
C GLY A 153 -12.75 5.78 -4.85
N ARG A 154 -14.00 5.36 -4.54
CA ARG A 154 -14.83 4.60 -5.48
C ARG A 154 -15.15 5.57 -6.60
N GLN A 155 -14.11 5.75 -7.40
CA GLN A 155 -14.16 6.39 -8.67
C GLN A 155 -14.82 7.76 -8.56
N VAL A 156 -14.31 8.57 -7.64
CA VAL A 156 -14.52 10.01 -7.72
C VAL A 156 -14.07 10.35 -9.13
N ARG A 157 -15.03 10.60 -10.03
CA ARG A 157 -14.77 11.38 -11.25
C ARG A 157 -13.91 12.52 -10.74
N LEU A 158 -12.65 12.59 -11.17
CA LEU A 158 -11.79 13.73 -10.92
C LEU A 158 -12.67 14.96 -11.15
N GLY A 159 -13.10 15.57 -10.05
CA GLY A 159 -14.20 16.53 -9.98
C GLY A 159 -13.75 17.91 -10.43
N THR A 160 -12.94 17.91 -11.49
CA THR A 160 -12.45 19.03 -12.27
C THR A 160 -12.37 18.67 -13.76
N ALA A 161 -12.62 17.43 -14.17
CA ALA A 161 -12.84 17.08 -15.58
C ALA A 161 -14.24 17.51 -16.07
N SER A 162 -15.22 17.67 -15.17
CA SER A 162 -16.53 18.27 -15.50
C SER A 162 -16.53 19.81 -15.54
N MET A 163 -15.38 20.46 -15.30
CA MET A 163 -15.19 21.90 -15.51
C MET A 163 -14.40 22.22 -16.80
N GLN A 164 -13.88 21.20 -17.49
CA GLN A 164 -13.49 21.29 -18.88
C GLN A 164 -14.51 20.53 -19.74
N ASN A 165 -15.73 21.08 -19.83
CA ASN A 165 -16.41 21.07 -21.12
C ASN A 165 -15.54 21.88 -22.09
N ARG A 166 -14.51 21.24 -22.64
CA ARG A 166 -14.18 21.49 -24.03
C ARG A 166 -15.14 20.63 -24.81
N ASP A 167 -16.03 21.28 -25.54
CA ASP A 167 -17.15 20.72 -26.30
C ASP A 167 -16.74 19.79 -27.47
N ASP A 168 -15.62 19.07 -27.38
CA ASP A 168 -15.09 18.14 -28.40
C ASP A 168 -14.82 16.71 -27.87
N GLY A 169 -15.06 16.41 -26.58
CA GLY A 169 -14.72 15.11 -25.94
C GLY A 169 -15.90 14.43 -25.24
N GLY A 170 -16.90 13.96 -26.00
CA GLY A 170 -18.08 13.28 -25.45
C GLY A 170 -17.79 11.95 -24.75
N VAL A 171 -18.61 11.59 -23.74
CA VAL A 171 -18.65 10.24 -23.14
C VAL A 171 -18.90 9.23 -24.26
N PHE A 172 -17.97 8.29 -24.47
CA PHE A 172 -18.04 7.34 -25.59
C PHE A 172 -19.32 6.50 -25.58
N ILE A 173 -19.69 5.96 -24.42
CA ILE A 173 -20.89 5.14 -24.23
C ILE A 173 -21.65 5.67 -23.02
N ASN A 174 -22.93 6.00 -23.21
CA ASN A 174 -23.83 6.31 -22.11
C ASN A 174 -24.48 5.00 -21.61
N PRO A 175 -24.17 4.54 -20.38
CA PRO A 175 -24.67 3.25 -19.86
C PRO A 175 -26.19 3.22 -19.67
N ASP A 176 -26.83 4.37 -19.43
CA ASP A 176 -28.28 4.42 -19.17
C ASP A 176 -29.13 4.21 -20.44
N ARG A 177 -28.52 4.36 -21.62
CA ARG A 177 -29.19 4.19 -22.92
C ARG A 177 -29.03 2.78 -23.49
N LEU A 178 -28.27 1.90 -22.82
CA LEU A 178 -27.97 0.57 -23.34
C LEU A 178 -28.95 -0.48 -22.83
N ASP A 179 -29.50 -1.27 -23.75
CA ASP A 179 -30.28 -2.46 -23.42
C ASP A 179 -29.36 -3.65 -23.11
N PHE A 180 -29.01 -3.83 -21.84
CA PHE A 180 -28.08 -4.89 -21.42
C PHE A 180 -28.53 -6.29 -21.85
N LYS A 181 -29.84 -6.58 -21.92
CA LYS A 181 -30.35 -7.90 -22.33
C LYS A 181 -29.89 -8.26 -23.73
N ARG A 182 -29.86 -7.28 -24.62
CA ARG A 182 -29.42 -7.46 -26.01
C ARG A 182 -27.92 -7.70 -26.06
N TYR A 183 -27.13 -6.95 -25.29
CA TYR A 183 -25.68 -7.12 -25.24
C TYR A 183 -25.28 -8.45 -24.59
N ALA A 184 -25.99 -8.89 -23.55
CA ALA A 184 -25.77 -10.15 -22.84
C ALA A 184 -25.85 -11.37 -23.76
N THR A 185 -26.72 -11.35 -24.79
CA THR A 185 -26.78 -12.43 -25.79
C THR A 185 -25.53 -12.55 -26.66
N ARG A 186 -24.64 -11.54 -26.65
CA ARG A 186 -23.42 -11.49 -27.45
C ARG A 186 -22.18 -11.46 -26.53
N PRO A 187 -21.66 -12.63 -26.13
CA PRO A 187 -20.55 -12.73 -25.18
C PRO A 187 -19.32 -11.86 -25.47
N PRO A 188 -18.76 -11.77 -26.69
CA PRO A 188 -17.53 -11.01 -26.90
C PRO A 188 -17.71 -9.50 -26.65
N ILE A 189 -18.85 -8.96 -27.08
CA ILE A 189 -19.18 -7.54 -26.90
C ILE A 189 -19.48 -7.27 -25.42
N ALA A 190 -20.26 -8.15 -24.77
CA ALA A 190 -20.59 -8.02 -23.37
C ALA A 190 -19.34 -8.07 -22.47
N LYS A 191 -18.35 -8.92 -22.79
CA LYS A 191 -17.09 -9.01 -22.04
C LYS A 191 -16.31 -7.69 -22.09
N ALA A 192 -16.14 -7.10 -23.27
CA ALA A 192 -15.47 -5.81 -23.41
C ALA A 192 -16.26 -4.66 -22.76
N LEU A 193 -17.59 -4.70 -22.84
CA LEU A 193 -18.46 -3.70 -22.23
C LEU A 193 -18.40 -3.73 -20.70
N ILE A 194 -18.38 -4.92 -20.07
CA ILE A 194 -18.20 -5.02 -18.61
C ILE A 194 -16.87 -4.43 -18.18
N ASP A 195 -15.78 -4.79 -18.87
CA ASP A 195 -14.47 -4.25 -18.54
C ASP A 195 -14.46 -2.72 -18.69
N TYR A 196 -15.21 -2.18 -19.66
CA TYR A 196 -15.36 -0.72 -19.81
C TYR A 196 -16.12 -0.08 -18.66
N LEU A 197 -17.23 -0.69 -18.24
CA LEU A 197 -18.03 -0.20 -17.12
C LEU A 197 -17.26 -0.28 -15.79
N LEU A 198 -16.40 -1.27 -15.60
CA LEU A 198 -15.62 -1.43 -14.37
C LEU A 198 -14.39 -0.51 -14.32
N TYR A 199 -13.60 -0.49 -15.40
CA TYR A 199 -12.26 0.11 -15.39
C TYR A 199 -12.18 1.50 -16.03
N HIS A 200 -13.13 1.89 -16.88
CA HIS A 200 -13.10 3.20 -17.53
C HIS A 200 -14.25 4.11 -17.05
N ASP A 201 -15.51 3.67 -17.18
CA ASP A 201 -16.67 4.46 -16.73
C ASP A 201 -16.90 4.35 -15.22
N HIS A 202 -16.30 3.32 -14.61
CA HIS A 202 -16.26 3.18 -13.16
C HIS A 202 -17.65 3.16 -12.50
N ASN A 203 -18.56 2.36 -13.07
CA ASN A 203 -19.93 2.23 -12.63
C ASN A 203 -20.25 0.76 -12.28
N PRO A 204 -19.97 0.32 -11.04
CA PRO A 204 -20.13 -1.08 -10.65
C PRO A 204 -21.60 -1.53 -10.64
N LYS A 205 -22.56 -0.61 -10.47
CA LYS A 205 -24.00 -0.93 -10.48
C LYS A 205 -24.45 -1.37 -11.87
N LYS A 206 -24.09 -0.60 -12.90
CA LYS A 206 -24.40 -0.94 -14.29
C LYS A 206 -23.62 -2.15 -14.78
N ALA A 207 -22.37 -2.31 -14.34
CA ALA A 207 -21.61 -3.52 -14.59
C ALA A 207 -22.27 -4.76 -13.97
N LEU A 208 -22.85 -4.64 -12.76
CA LEU A 208 -23.60 -5.72 -12.11
C LEU A 208 -24.85 -6.12 -12.90
N GLU A 209 -25.65 -5.16 -13.35
CA GLU A 209 -26.85 -5.42 -14.18
C GLU A 209 -26.47 -6.25 -15.43
N LEU A 210 -25.45 -5.81 -16.17
CA LEU A 210 -24.96 -6.52 -17.35
C LEU A 210 -24.38 -7.90 -17.01
N ALA A 211 -23.63 -8.02 -15.91
CA ALA A 211 -23.07 -9.29 -15.47
C ALA A 211 -24.18 -10.29 -15.12
N ALA A 212 -25.22 -9.86 -14.41
CA ALA A 212 -26.33 -10.70 -14.03
C ALA A 212 -27.07 -11.22 -15.27
N GLU A 213 -27.41 -10.35 -16.22
CA GLU A 213 -28.08 -10.76 -17.46
C GLU A 213 -27.21 -11.70 -18.31
N ALA A 214 -25.90 -11.46 -18.38
CA ALA A 214 -24.96 -12.33 -19.07
C ALA A 214 -24.77 -13.69 -18.37
N THR A 215 -24.79 -13.76 -17.03
CA THR A 215 -24.75 -15.04 -16.31
C THR A 215 -25.99 -15.88 -16.60
N VAL A 216 -27.17 -15.25 -16.69
CA VAL A 216 -28.43 -15.91 -17.06
C VAL A 216 -28.36 -16.43 -18.50
N ALA A 217 -27.87 -15.61 -19.44
CA ALA A 217 -27.71 -16.01 -20.83
C ALA A 217 -26.71 -17.18 -21.03
N ALA A 218 -25.75 -17.33 -20.10
CA ALA A 218 -24.76 -18.41 -20.08
C ALA A 218 -25.14 -19.60 -19.17
N ASP A 219 -26.41 -19.71 -18.75
CA ASP A 219 -26.92 -20.77 -17.86
C ASP A 219 -26.10 -20.97 -16.57
N TYR A 220 -25.43 -19.94 -16.04
CA TYR A 220 -24.55 -20.04 -14.85
C TYR A 220 -23.39 -21.07 -14.97
N LYS A 221 -23.02 -21.48 -16.19
CA LYS A 221 -21.93 -22.45 -16.43
C LYS A 221 -20.57 -21.79 -16.55
N ASP A 222 -20.52 -20.55 -17.00
CA ASP A 222 -19.26 -19.83 -17.20
C ASP A 222 -18.69 -19.27 -15.88
N TRP A 223 -17.47 -19.66 -15.54
CA TRP A 223 -16.76 -19.16 -14.35
C TRP A 223 -16.47 -17.65 -14.43
N TRP A 224 -16.16 -17.15 -15.64
CA TRP A 224 -15.72 -15.76 -15.87
C TRP A 224 -16.81 -14.75 -15.48
N TRP A 225 -18.06 -15.02 -15.86
CA TRP A 225 -19.18 -14.15 -15.51
C TRP A 225 -19.46 -14.13 -14.00
N LYS A 226 -19.34 -15.28 -13.33
CA LYS A 226 -19.43 -15.36 -11.86
C LYS A 226 -18.32 -14.58 -11.17
N ALA A 227 -17.08 -14.67 -11.68
CA ALA A 227 -15.94 -13.93 -11.14
C ALA A 227 -16.15 -12.41 -11.33
N ARG A 228 -16.60 -11.95 -12.51
CA ARG A 228 -16.93 -10.54 -12.74
C ARG A 228 -18.10 -10.07 -11.88
N LEU A 229 -19.12 -10.89 -11.69
CA LEU A 229 -20.25 -10.57 -10.81
C LEU A 229 -19.80 -10.44 -9.34
N GLY A 230 -18.97 -11.37 -8.85
CA GLY A 230 -18.37 -11.31 -7.52
C GLY A 230 -17.55 -10.04 -7.31
N LYS A 231 -16.79 -9.64 -8.35
CA LYS A 231 -16.05 -8.38 -8.35
C LYS A 231 -16.96 -7.15 -8.29
N CYS A 232 -18.07 -7.12 -9.03
CA CYS A 232 -19.06 -6.04 -8.90
C CYS A 232 -19.62 -5.97 -7.47
N TYR A 233 -19.93 -7.11 -6.85
CA TYR A 233 -20.39 -7.14 -5.45
C TYR A 233 -19.33 -6.63 -4.47
N TYR A 234 -18.07 -7.02 -4.67
CA TYR A 234 -16.94 -6.52 -3.88
C TYR A 234 -16.80 -5.00 -4.01
N GLN A 235 -16.82 -4.48 -5.23
CA GLN A 235 -16.84 -3.04 -5.51
C GLN A 235 -18.11 -2.33 -5.05
N LEU A 236 -19.17 -3.05 -4.64
CA LEU A 236 -20.35 -2.48 -4.01
C LEU A 236 -20.29 -2.55 -2.48
N GLY A 237 -19.33 -3.28 -1.90
CA GLY A 237 -19.21 -3.53 -0.46
C GLY A 237 -20.01 -4.75 0.03
N LEU A 238 -20.67 -5.48 -0.89
CA LEU A 238 -21.45 -6.67 -0.57
C LEU A 238 -20.54 -7.91 -0.50
N LEU A 239 -19.67 -7.95 0.52
CA LEU A 239 -18.59 -8.93 0.64
C LEU A 239 -19.08 -10.38 0.70
N ARG A 240 -20.18 -10.66 1.41
CA ARG A 240 -20.76 -12.02 1.52
C ARG A 240 -21.37 -12.53 0.23
N GLU A 241 -21.95 -11.65 -0.58
CA GLU A 241 -22.46 -12.04 -1.90
C GLU A 241 -21.29 -12.24 -2.88
N ALA A 242 -20.23 -11.42 -2.77
CA ALA A 242 -19.00 -11.62 -3.52
C ALA A 242 -18.36 -12.99 -3.23
N GLU A 243 -18.23 -13.36 -1.94
CA GLU A 243 -17.75 -14.66 -1.47
C GLU A 243 -18.48 -15.82 -2.17
N LYS A 244 -19.83 -15.82 -2.13
CA LYS A 244 -20.64 -16.85 -2.77
C LYS A 244 -20.39 -16.97 -4.27
N GLN A 245 -20.23 -15.85 -4.98
CA GLN A 245 -19.98 -15.85 -6.42
C GLN A 245 -18.58 -16.36 -6.77
N PHE A 246 -17.56 -15.98 -5.99
CA PHE A 246 -16.21 -16.48 -6.18
C PHE A 246 -16.10 -17.98 -5.88
N ASP A 247 -16.72 -18.47 -4.80
CA ASP A 247 -16.83 -19.91 -4.53
C ASP A 247 -17.53 -20.66 -5.66
N SER A 248 -18.65 -20.11 -6.16
CA SER A 248 -19.38 -20.68 -7.29
C SER A 248 -18.57 -20.68 -8.59
N SER A 249 -17.68 -19.70 -8.77
CA SER A 249 -16.74 -19.64 -9.89
C SER A 249 -15.66 -20.72 -9.77
N LEU A 250 -15.06 -20.88 -8.59
CA LEU A 250 -14.03 -21.88 -8.29
C LEU A 250 -14.54 -23.32 -8.44
N ARG A 251 -15.82 -23.57 -8.16
CA ARG A 251 -16.47 -24.87 -8.40
C ARG A 251 -16.56 -25.20 -9.89
N ASN A 252 -16.74 -24.20 -10.75
CA ASN A 252 -16.81 -24.40 -12.20
C ASN A 252 -15.40 -24.61 -12.77
N GLN A 253 -14.47 -23.70 -12.46
CA GLN A 253 -13.07 -23.82 -12.88
C GLN A 253 -12.16 -23.17 -11.82
N PRO A 254 -11.16 -23.90 -11.30
CA PRO A 254 -10.16 -23.29 -10.43
C PRO A 254 -9.27 -22.36 -11.26
N MET A 255 -9.23 -21.09 -10.90
CA MET A 255 -8.33 -20.09 -11.49
C MET A 255 -7.59 -19.35 -10.39
N VAL A 256 -6.35 -18.94 -10.66
CA VAL A 256 -5.52 -18.20 -9.71
C VAL A 256 -6.17 -16.87 -9.34
N VAL A 257 -6.62 -16.11 -10.35
CA VAL A 257 -7.28 -14.80 -10.14
C VAL A 257 -8.47 -14.91 -9.18
N THR A 258 -9.30 -15.95 -9.31
CA THR A 258 -10.44 -16.14 -8.40
C THR A 258 -10.03 -16.48 -6.97
N TYR A 259 -8.90 -17.17 -6.77
CA TYR A 259 -8.36 -17.39 -5.43
C TYR A 259 -7.82 -16.11 -4.80
N LEU A 260 -7.11 -15.28 -5.58
CA LEU A 260 -6.63 -13.96 -5.12
C LEU A 260 -7.79 -13.05 -4.70
N GLU A 261 -8.82 -12.95 -5.54
CA GLU A 261 -10.01 -12.14 -5.26
C GLU A 261 -10.81 -12.66 -4.06
N LEU A 262 -10.93 -13.98 -3.91
CA LEU A 262 -11.59 -14.58 -2.74
C LEU A 262 -10.80 -14.31 -1.45
N ALA A 263 -9.47 -14.45 -1.47
CA ALA A 263 -8.64 -14.13 -0.33
C ALA A 263 -8.74 -12.64 0.04
N LYS A 264 -8.81 -11.75 -0.95
CA LYS A 264 -9.07 -10.31 -0.74
C LYS A 264 -10.38 -10.06 0.00
N VAL A 265 -11.46 -10.76 -0.36
CA VAL A 265 -12.74 -10.69 0.37
C VAL A 265 -12.56 -11.07 1.84
N TYR A 266 -11.84 -12.16 2.13
CA TYR A 266 -11.60 -12.59 3.51
C TYR A 266 -10.72 -11.61 4.31
N LEU A 267 -9.73 -10.98 3.67
CA LEU A 267 -8.94 -9.93 4.31
C LEU A 267 -9.79 -8.70 4.64
N LYS A 268 -10.71 -8.29 3.76
CA LYS A 268 -11.69 -7.23 4.09
C LYS A 268 -12.56 -7.61 5.28
N LEU A 269 -13.03 -8.86 5.33
CA LEU A 269 -13.83 -9.41 6.44
C LEU A 269 -13.03 -9.63 7.74
N ASP A 270 -11.73 -9.31 7.77
CA ASP A 270 -10.82 -9.53 8.90
C ASP A 270 -10.67 -11.00 9.30
N GLN A 271 -10.65 -11.89 8.31
CA GLN A 271 -10.46 -13.33 8.47
C GLN A 271 -9.16 -13.79 7.79
N PRO A 272 -7.97 -13.45 8.34
CA PRO A 272 -6.69 -13.79 7.72
C PRO A 272 -6.40 -15.29 7.70
N ASN A 273 -6.84 -16.04 8.71
CA ASN A 273 -6.64 -17.49 8.76
C ASN A 273 -7.42 -18.24 7.67
N THR A 274 -8.66 -17.84 7.39
CA THR A 274 -9.44 -18.44 6.29
C THR A 274 -8.86 -18.06 4.93
N ALA A 275 -8.33 -16.83 4.79
CA ALA A 275 -7.58 -16.45 3.59
C ALA A 275 -6.36 -17.36 3.38
N LEU A 276 -5.59 -17.65 4.44
CA LEU A 276 -4.45 -18.58 4.40
C LEU A 276 -4.87 -20.01 4.03
N GLU A 277 -5.99 -20.51 4.55
CA GLU A 277 -6.53 -21.83 4.16
C GLU A 277 -6.88 -21.90 2.67
N HIS A 278 -7.48 -20.84 2.12
CA HIS A 278 -7.80 -20.77 0.70
C HIS A 278 -6.56 -20.62 -0.18
N TYR A 279 -5.56 -19.86 0.27
CA TYR A 279 -4.26 -19.82 -0.39
C TYR A 279 -3.54 -21.17 -0.34
N ALA A 280 -3.65 -21.92 0.75
CA ALA A 280 -3.09 -23.28 0.83
C ALA A 280 -3.76 -24.22 -0.20
N LYS A 281 -5.10 -24.18 -0.32
CA LYS A 281 -5.83 -24.91 -1.38
C LYS A 281 -5.42 -24.46 -2.78
N ALA A 282 -5.16 -23.17 -2.96
CA ALA A 282 -4.70 -22.63 -4.24
C ALA A 282 -3.29 -23.12 -4.58
N LYS A 283 -2.39 -23.16 -3.59
CA LYS A 283 -1.02 -23.68 -3.69
C LYS A 283 -0.99 -25.17 -4.03
N GLU A 284 -1.89 -25.98 -3.47
CA GLU A 284 -2.02 -27.40 -3.84
C GLU A 284 -2.39 -27.59 -5.32
N LYS A 285 -3.22 -26.71 -5.88
CA LYS A 285 -3.61 -26.76 -7.30
C LYS A 285 -2.59 -26.11 -8.23
N PHE A 286 -1.96 -25.03 -7.78
CA PHE A 286 -1.04 -24.21 -8.54
C PHE A 286 0.26 -24.00 -7.74
N PRO A 287 1.13 -25.02 -7.64
CA PRO A 287 2.32 -24.95 -6.79
C PRO A 287 3.40 -24.00 -7.32
N GLU A 288 3.38 -23.70 -8.62
CA GLU A 288 4.38 -22.85 -9.29
C GLU A 288 3.94 -21.37 -9.40
N ASP A 289 2.74 -21.01 -8.92
CA ASP A 289 2.28 -19.63 -9.03
C ASP A 289 2.88 -18.73 -7.93
N VAL A 290 3.58 -17.70 -8.38
CA VAL A 290 4.26 -16.72 -7.54
C VAL A 290 3.26 -15.84 -6.79
N HIS A 291 2.13 -15.47 -7.41
CA HIS A 291 1.16 -14.51 -6.83
C HIS A 291 0.49 -15.07 -5.57
N ILE A 292 0.24 -16.39 -5.54
CA ILE A 292 -0.35 -17.07 -4.37
C ILE A 292 0.64 -17.05 -3.21
N LEU A 293 1.91 -17.38 -3.45
CA LEU A 293 2.94 -17.39 -2.42
C LEU A 293 3.22 -15.98 -1.87
N ILE A 294 3.23 -14.99 -2.75
CA ILE A 294 3.26 -13.58 -2.38
C ILE A 294 2.06 -13.24 -1.49
N GLY A 295 0.84 -13.64 -1.88
CA GLY A 295 -0.38 -13.45 -1.08
C GLY A 295 -0.26 -14.04 0.32
N ILE A 296 0.29 -15.25 0.45
CA ILE A 296 0.57 -15.90 1.75
C ILE A 296 1.56 -15.06 2.57
N ALA A 297 2.69 -14.66 1.96
CA ALA A 297 3.71 -13.86 2.63
C ALA A 297 3.16 -12.51 3.13
N ARG A 298 2.32 -11.85 2.32
CA ARG A 298 1.61 -10.61 2.69
C ARG A 298 0.74 -10.79 3.92
N VAL A 299 -0.03 -11.89 4.00
CA VAL A 299 -0.90 -12.13 5.16
C VAL A 299 -0.08 -12.38 6.43
N TYR A 300 1.01 -13.12 6.34
CA TYR A 300 1.92 -13.31 7.50
C TYR A 300 2.59 -11.99 7.93
N ASP A 301 3.05 -11.17 6.98
CA ASP A 301 3.56 -9.83 7.28
C ASP A 301 2.51 -8.96 8.00
N MET A 302 1.24 -9.00 7.54
CA MET A 302 0.16 -8.24 8.17
C MET A 302 -0.22 -8.76 9.57
N LEU A 303 -0.01 -10.06 9.83
CA LEU A 303 -0.18 -10.68 11.15
C LEU A 303 1.03 -10.44 12.08
N ASN A 304 2.10 -9.80 11.57
CA ASN A 304 3.38 -9.62 12.25
C ASN A 304 4.10 -10.96 12.56
N ASP A 305 3.84 -11.98 11.76
CA ASP A 305 4.52 -13.28 11.82
C ASP A 305 5.70 -13.29 10.84
N THR A 306 6.80 -12.66 11.27
CA THR A 306 7.98 -12.43 10.44
C THR A 306 8.67 -13.72 10.00
N ASP A 307 8.64 -14.77 10.82
CA ASP A 307 9.34 -16.03 10.54
C ASP A 307 8.67 -16.75 9.36
N HIS A 308 7.34 -16.94 9.41
CA HIS A 308 6.61 -17.56 8.30
C HIS A 308 6.59 -16.68 7.04
N ALA A 309 6.57 -15.35 7.20
CA ALA A 309 6.67 -14.44 6.06
C ALA A 309 8.01 -14.58 5.33
N VAL A 310 9.13 -14.65 6.06
CA VAL A 310 10.47 -14.86 5.50
C VAL A 310 10.56 -16.20 4.76
N GLU A 311 9.99 -17.27 5.31
CA GLU A 311 9.93 -18.57 4.63
C GLU A 311 9.12 -18.50 3.32
N ALA A 312 7.97 -17.85 3.34
CA ALA A 312 7.14 -17.67 2.15
C ALA A 312 7.85 -16.83 1.08
N TYR A 313 8.51 -15.72 1.44
CA TYR A 313 9.30 -14.93 0.50
C TYR A 313 10.51 -15.68 -0.06
N LYS A 314 11.16 -16.55 0.74
CA LYS A 314 12.23 -17.42 0.23
C LYS A 314 11.71 -18.41 -0.81
N GLN A 315 10.51 -18.96 -0.62
CA GLN A 315 9.85 -19.80 -1.63
C GLN A 315 9.52 -19.00 -2.89
N VAL A 316 9.06 -17.76 -2.76
CA VAL A 316 8.85 -16.84 -3.89
C VAL A 316 10.15 -16.65 -4.68
N LEU A 317 11.27 -16.36 -4.01
CA LEU A 317 12.56 -16.18 -4.69
C LEU A 317 13.12 -17.45 -5.34
N ALA A 318 12.69 -18.63 -4.89
CA ALA A 318 13.06 -19.90 -5.52
C ALA A 318 12.37 -20.08 -6.88
N LEU A 319 11.14 -19.56 -7.04
CA LEU A 319 10.37 -19.61 -8.29
C LEU A 319 10.65 -18.41 -9.20
N ASP A 320 10.59 -17.21 -8.63
CA ASP A 320 10.91 -15.95 -9.30
C ASP A 320 12.07 -15.24 -8.58
N PRO A 321 13.30 -15.46 -9.06
CA PRO A 321 14.47 -14.82 -8.49
C PRO A 321 14.51 -13.31 -8.72
N ALA A 322 13.68 -12.77 -9.63
CA ALA A 322 13.63 -11.35 -9.98
C ALA A 322 12.46 -10.61 -9.31
N ASN A 323 11.78 -11.21 -8.34
CA ASN A 323 10.67 -10.54 -7.67
C ASN A 323 11.16 -9.42 -6.74
N ILE A 324 10.85 -8.16 -7.09
CA ILE A 324 11.26 -6.96 -6.36
C ILE A 324 10.73 -6.96 -4.92
N GLU A 325 9.47 -7.33 -4.74
CA GLU A 325 8.79 -7.30 -3.45
C GLU A 325 9.45 -8.26 -2.45
N ALA A 326 9.65 -9.51 -2.87
CA ALA A 326 10.25 -10.53 -2.02
C ALA A 326 11.69 -10.18 -1.64
N ILE A 327 12.47 -9.64 -2.59
CA ILE A 327 13.84 -9.18 -2.31
C ILE A 327 13.83 -8.03 -1.29
N ALA A 328 12.96 -7.03 -1.47
CA ALA A 328 12.90 -5.86 -0.60
C ALA A 328 12.43 -6.20 0.83
N CYS A 329 11.41 -7.04 0.99
CA CYS A 329 10.92 -7.50 2.29
C CYS A 329 11.95 -8.38 3.02
N LEU A 330 12.66 -9.26 2.30
CA LEU A 330 13.74 -10.05 2.90
C LEU A 330 14.93 -9.17 3.31
N ALA A 331 15.29 -8.19 2.49
CA ALA A 331 16.36 -7.25 2.79
C ALA A 331 16.07 -6.44 4.06
N SER A 332 14.85 -5.88 4.18
CA SER A 332 14.47 -5.11 5.36
C SER A 332 14.42 -5.98 6.62
N ASN A 333 13.86 -7.18 6.53
CA ASN A 333 13.84 -8.13 7.66
C ASN A 333 15.28 -8.51 8.09
N HIS A 334 16.19 -8.74 7.14
CA HIS A 334 17.60 -9.01 7.46
C HIS A 334 18.33 -7.80 8.06
N PHE A 335 18.01 -6.59 7.62
CA PHE A 335 18.58 -5.36 8.17
C PHE A 335 18.19 -5.18 9.65
N TYR A 336 16.90 -5.30 9.98
CA TYR A 336 16.40 -5.15 11.35
C TYR A 336 16.69 -6.33 12.27
N THR A 337 17.15 -7.47 11.73
CA THR A 337 17.62 -8.62 12.53
C THR A 337 19.14 -8.61 12.73
N ASP A 338 19.79 -7.45 12.60
CA ASP A 338 21.23 -7.25 12.80
C ASP A 338 22.13 -7.98 11.77
N HIS A 339 21.62 -8.19 10.56
CA HIS A 339 22.39 -8.75 9.44
C HIS A 339 22.45 -7.79 8.23
N PRO A 340 23.04 -6.58 8.38
CA PRO A 340 23.06 -5.55 7.32
C PRO A 340 23.86 -5.97 6.08
N GLU A 341 24.87 -6.84 6.23
CA GLU A 341 25.65 -7.37 5.10
C GLU A 341 24.80 -8.23 4.14
N VAL A 342 23.90 -9.04 4.71
CA VAL A 342 22.98 -9.88 3.94
C VAL A 342 21.92 -9.01 3.29
N ALA A 343 21.37 -8.03 4.01
CA ALA A 343 20.45 -7.03 3.46
C ALA A 343 21.08 -6.28 2.28
N LEU A 344 22.33 -5.85 2.41
CA LEU A 344 23.08 -5.18 1.34
C LEU A 344 23.19 -6.05 0.09
N ARG A 345 23.39 -7.37 0.22
CA ARG A 345 23.43 -8.29 -0.92
C ARG A 345 22.08 -8.34 -1.65
N TYR A 346 20.97 -8.36 -0.91
CA TYR A 346 19.63 -8.32 -1.51
C TYR A 346 19.34 -6.97 -2.18
N TYR A 347 19.67 -5.84 -1.55
CA TYR A 347 19.48 -4.53 -2.18
C TYR A 347 20.40 -4.31 -3.40
N ARG A 348 21.64 -4.80 -3.38
CA ARG A 348 22.52 -4.80 -4.55
C ARG A 348 21.94 -5.61 -5.71
N ARG A 349 21.20 -6.68 -5.43
CA ARG A 349 20.48 -7.43 -6.47
C ARG A 349 19.39 -6.59 -7.13
N LEU A 350 18.63 -5.80 -6.37
CA LEU A 350 17.66 -4.86 -6.95
C LEU A 350 18.33 -3.82 -7.85
N LEU A 351 19.49 -3.30 -7.43
CA LEU A 351 20.28 -2.39 -8.25
C LEU A 351 20.78 -3.05 -9.55
N GLN A 352 21.16 -4.33 -9.51
CA GLN A 352 21.57 -5.09 -10.71
C GLN A 352 20.41 -5.33 -11.69
N MET A 353 19.17 -5.23 -11.23
CA MET A 353 17.96 -5.32 -12.07
C MET A 353 17.51 -3.96 -12.60
N ASP A 354 18.37 -2.94 -12.53
CA ASP A 354 18.11 -1.56 -12.97
C ASP A 354 16.94 -0.88 -12.24
N VAL A 355 16.59 -1.34 -11.03
CA VAL A 355 15.67 -0.60 -10.15
C VAL A 355 16.43 0.61 -9.62
N ASN A 356 16.04 1.81 -10.05
CA ASN A 356 16.71 3.05 -9.67
C ASN A 356 15.73 4.00 -8.96
N THR A 357 15.52 3.76 -7.65
CA THR A 357 14.62 4.57 -6.81
C THR A 357 15.40 5.24 -5.68
N THR A 358 14.90 6.39 -5.23
CA THR A 358 15.43 7.15 -4.09
C THR A 358 15.52 6.30 -2.83
N GLU A 359 14.45 5.57 -2.53
CA GLU A 359 14.33 4.67 -1.38
C GLU A 359 15.37 3.56 -1.41
N LEU A 360 15.63 2.97 -2.59
CA LEU A 360 16.60 1.90 -2.72
C LEU A 360 18.03 2.40 -2.46
N TRP A 361 18.42 3.55 -3.01
CA TRP A 361 19.74 4.13 -2.74
C TRP A 361 19.90 4.53 -1.27
N CYS A 362 18.83 5.02 -0.64
CA CYS A 362 18.80 5.32 0.78
C CYS A 362 19.03 4.05 1.63
N ASN A 363 18.28 2.98 1.33
CA ASN A 363 18.43 1.68 2.00
C ASN A 363 19.81 1.06 1.79
N VAL A 364 20.39 1.18 0.59
CA VAL A 364 21.77 0.73 0.32
C VAL A 364 22.78 1.56 1.11
N GLY A 365 22.62 2.88 1.19
CA GLY A 365 23.46 3.77 2.00
C GLY A 365 23.44 3.39 3.48
N LEU A 366 22.25 3.16 4.04
CA LEU A 366 22.08 2.67 5.41
C LEU A 366 22.76 1.31 5.60
N CYS A 367 22.49 0.34 4.72
CA CYS A 367 23.12 -0.98 4.82
C CYS A 367 24.65 -0.90 4.73
N CYS A 368 25.20 -0.05 3.86
CA CYS A 368 26.64 0.19 3.79
C CYS A 368 27.20 0.76 5.10
N PHE A 369 26.52 1.73 5.70
CA PHE A 369 26.93 2.32 6.98
C PHE A 369 26.96 1.29 8.11
N TYR A 370 25.86 0.55 8.30
CA TYR A 370 25.75 -0.46 9.35
C TYR A 370 26.63 -1.70 9.07
N ALA A 371 26.94 -2.00 7.81
CA ALA A 371 27.93 -3.02 7.43
C ALA A 371 29.38 -2.50 7.44
N SER A 372 29.64 -1.32 8.02
CA SER A 372 30.98 -0.70 8.13
C SER A 372 31.70 -0.43 6.79
N GLN A 373 30.96 -0.30 5.68
CA GLN A 373 31.47 0.08 4.35
C GLN A 373 31.33 1.58 4.12
N TYR A 374 32.05 2.38 4.91
CA TYR A 374 31.91 3.84 4.95
C TYR A 374 32.23 4.55 3.62
N ASP A 375 33.14 3.99 2.81
CA ASP A 375 33.57 4.57 1.53
C ASP A 375 32.41 4.77 0.55
N LEU A 376 31.42 3.87 0.59
CA LEU A 376 30.29 3.87 -0.34
C LEU A 376 29.10 4.68 0.19
N THR A 377 28.96 4.82 1.50
CA THR A 377 27.79 5.38 2.17
C THR A 377 27.42 6.77 1.66
N LEU A 378 28.39 7.71 1.62
CA LEU A 378 28.13 9.09 1.18
C LEU A 378 27.70 9.14 -0.29
N SER A 379 28.38 8.37 -1.16
CA SER A 379 28.04 8.32 -2.59
C SER A 379 26.64 7.76 -2.85
N CYS A 380 26.16 6.84 -2.01
CA CYS A 380 24.81 6.30 -2.09
C CYS A 380 23.77 7.36 -1.69
N PHE A 381 24.00 8.11 -0.61
CA PHE A 381 23.11 9.19 -0.21
C PHE A 381 23.09 10.36 -1.20
N GLU A 382 24.23 10.73 -1.79
CA GLU A 382 24.27 11.74 -2.87
C GLU A 382 23.40 11.34 -4.07
N ARG A 383 23.44 10.06 -4.45
CA ARG A 383 22.56 9.53 -5.51
C ARG A 383 21.10 9.51 -5.10
N ALA A 384 20.81 9.17 -3.84
CA ALA A 384 19.44 9.23 -3.32
C ALA A 384 18.90 10.67 -3.39
N LEU A 385 19.66 11.67 -2.94
CA LEU A 385 19.28 13.08 -3.03
C LEU A 385 19.08 13.55 -4.47
N ALA A 386 19.91 13.07 -5.42
CA ALA A 386 19.78 13.43 -6.83
C ALA A 386 18.49 12.89 -7.50
N LEU A 387 17.94 11.80 -6.98
CA LEU A 387 16.71 11.17 -7.48
C LEU A 387 15.47 11.55 -6.66
N ALA A 388 15.65 12.17 -5.50
CA ALA A 388 14.58 12.46 -4.56
C ALA A 388 13.58 13.49 -5.10
N SER A 389 12.30 13.16 -4.96
CA SER A 389 11.20 14.12 -5.01
C SER A 389 11.00 14.77 -3.64
N ASP A 390 10.29 15.91 -3.58
CA ASP A 390 10.03 16.64 -2.34
C ASP A 390 9.40 15.76 -1.24
N ASP A 391 8.54 14.80 -1.62
CA ASP A 391 7.88 13.89 -0.69
C ASP A 391 8.85 12.96 0.06
N ASN A 392 9.93 12.50 -0.59
CA ASN A 392 10.86 11.51 0.00
C ASN A 392 12.17 12.14 0.47
N MET A 393 12.40 13.42 0.11
CA MET A 393 13.63 14.15 0.41
C MET A 393 13.86 14.28 1.93
N ALA A 394 12.78 14.47 2.71
CA ALA A 394 12.86 14.56 4.17
C ALA A 394 13.45 13.29 4.81
N ASP A 395 13.01 12.11 4.35
CA ASP A 395 13.47 10.82 4.86
C ASP A 395 14.95 10.57 4.52
N VAL A 396 15.41 11.02 3.36
CA VAL A 396 16.83 10.93 2.98
C VAL A 396 17.69 11.79 3.92
N TRP A 397 17.27 13.04 4.19
CA TRP A 397 17.98 13.91 5.13
C TRP A 397 17.94 13.40 6.57
N TYR A 398 16.83 12.80 6.98
CA TYR A 398 16.71 12.12 8.27
C TYR A 398 17.75 11.00 8.40
N ASN A 399 17.86 10.14 7.40
CA ASN A 399 18.82 9.04 7.38
C ASN A 399 20.28 9.52 7.33
N ILE A 400 20.57 10.61 6.61
CA ILE A 400 21.88 11.27 6.65
C ILE A 400 22.18 11.79 8.08
N GLY A 401 21.17 12.38 8.74
CA GLY A 401 21.28 12.81 10.13
C GLY A 401 21.63 11.67 11.08
N GLN A 402 20.99 10.50 10.92
CA GLN A 402 21.30 9.30 11.71
C GLN A 402 22.74 8.81 11.47
N VAL A 403 23.18 8.77 10.21
CA VAL A 403 24.57 8.44 9.87
C VAL A 403 25.54 9.43 10.51
N ALA A 404 25.23 10.73 10.49
CA ALA A 404 26.05 11.77 11.12
C ALA A 404 26.14 11.60 12.66
N VAL A 405 25.03 11.23 13.32
CA VAL A 405 25.03 10.88 14.75
C VAL A 405 25.93 9.67 15.01
N GLY A 406 25.86 8.64 14.17
CA GLY A 406 26.71 7.44 14.28
C GLY A 406 28.20 7.72 14.07
N ILE A 407 28.54 8.67 13.19
CA ILE A 407 29.92 9.17 13.02
C ILE A 407 30.37 10.02 14.23
N GLY A 408 29.42 10.63 14.94
CA GLY A 408 29.65 11.52 16.08
C GLY A 408 29.67 13.01 15.73
N ASP A 409 29.42 13.38 14.47
CA ASP A 409 29.28 14.79 14.07
C ASP A 409 27.86 15.29 14.36
N LEU A 410 27.69 15.78 15.60
CA LEU A 410 26.43 16.34 16.08
C LEU A 410 26.04 17.65 15.36
N GLY A 411 27.01 18.36 14.78
CA GLY A 411 26.76 19.60 14.04
C GLY A 411 26.07 19.31 12.71
N LEU A 412 26.61 18.35 11.96
CA LEU A 412 26.02 17.87 10.71
C LEU A 412 24.65 17.22 10.97
N ALA A 413 24.55 16.37 11.99
CA ALA A 413 23.28 15.75 12.36
C ALA A 413 22.17 16.77 12.63
N TYR A 414 22.51 17.83 13.39
CA TYR A 414 21.58 18.91 13.69
C TYR A 414 21.09 19.64 12.44
N GLN A 415 21.99 19.93 11.51
CA GLN A 415 21.62 20.58 10.24
C GLN A 415 20.75 19.66 9.38
N ALA A 416 21.10 18.38 9.27
CA ALA A 416 20.35 17.40 8.50
C ALA A 416 18.92 17.23 9.00
N PHE A 417 18.72 17.05 10.32
CA PHE A 417 17.36 16.96 10.87
C PHE A 417 16.57 18.27 10.74
N LYS A 418 17.24 19.42 10.84
CA LYS A 418 16.60 20.72 10.60
C LYS A 418 16.14 20.89 9.15
N ILE A 419 16.94 20.40 8.20
CA ILE A 419 16.56 20.36 6.78
C ILE A 419 15.38 19.41 6.58
N ALA A 420 15.41 18.21 7.15
CA ALA A 420 14.31 17.24 7.06
C ALA A 420 12.98 17.85 7.52
N VAL A 421 12.97 18.54 8.67
CA VAL A 421 11.79 19.25 9.19
C VAL A 421 11.35 20.43 8.31
N SER A 422 12.30 21.10 7.64
CA SER A 422 11.97 22.21 6.73
C SER A 422 11.35 21.73 5.42
N VAL A 423 11.69 20.51 4.99
CA VAL A 423 11.13 19.86 3.79
C VAL A 423 9.76 19.26 4.12
N ASP A 424 9.68 18.46 5.19
CA ASP A 424 8.43 17.93 5.72
C ASP A 424 8.21 18.39 7.16
N SER A 425 7.24 19.30 7.33
CA SER A 425 6.86 19.81 8.65
C SER A 425 6.18 18.77 9.53
N ASN A 426 5.75 17.63 8.98
CA ASN A 426 5.03 16.57 9.69
C ASN A 426 5.92 15.39 10.09
N HIS A 427 7.23 15.49 9.87
CA HIS A 427 8.15 14.39 10.12
C HIS A 427 8.54 14.29 11.61
N ALA A 428 7.89 13.38 12.34
CA ALA A 428 7.96 13.28 13.80
C ALA A 428 9.31 12.76 14.31
N GLU A 429 9.96 11.83 13.60
CA GLU A 429 11.24 11.23 13.98
C GLU A 429 12.35 12.28 14.05
N SER A 430 12.40 13.20 13.08
CA SER A 430 13.37 14.30 13.05
C SER A 430 13.16 15.27 14.21
N TYR A 431 11.92 15.59 14.58
CA TYR A 431 11.66 16.41 15.77
C TYR A 431 12.12 15.73 17.05
N ASN A 432 11.90 14.43 17.19
CA ASN A 432 12.39 13.67 18.34
C ASN A 432 13.92 13.73 18.44
N ASN A 433 14.63 13.47 17.35
CA ASN A 433 16.09 13.51 17.33
C ASN A 433 16.65 14.93 17.53
N LEU A 434 16.01 15.97 16.98
CA LEU A 434 16.34 17.37 17.28
C LEU A 434 16.17 17.67 18.77
N GLY A 435 15.09 17.19 19.40
CA GLY A 435 14.87 17.33 20.83
C GLY A 435 15.98 16.68 21.67
N VAL A 436 16.43 15.49 21.28
CA VAL A 436 17.56 14.80 21.92
C VAL A 436 18.86 15.60 21.76
N LEU A 437 19.15 16.12 20.57
CA LEU A 437 20.34 16.94 20.31
C LEU A 437 20.30 18.27 21.08
N GLU A 438 19.15 18.94 21.15
CA GLU A 438 18.98 20.18 21.93
C GLU A 438 19.13 19.92 23.44
N LEU A 439 18.60 18.80 23.93
CA LEU A 439 18.80 18.39 25.31
C LEU A 439 20.29 18.18 25.62
N ARG A 440 21.05 17.58 24.69
CA ARG A 440 22.49 17.39 24.82
C ARG A 440 23.27 18.70 24.79
N LYS A 441 22.77 19.72 24.07
CA LYS A 441 23.32 21.09 24.10
C LYS A 441 22.96 21.86 25.39
N GLY A 442 21.97 21.39 26.15
CA GLY A 442 21.48 22.02 27.38
C GLY A 442 20.22 22.87 27.22
N ASN A 443 19.65 22.94 26.01
CA ASN A 443 18.44 23.73 25.71
C ASN A 443 17.16 22.95 26.05
N VAL A 444 16.86 22.90 27.35
CA VAL A 444 15.73 22.10 27.91
C VAL A 444 14.37 22.52 27.34
N ASP A 445 14.10 23.82 27.21
CA ASP A 445 12.79 24.32 26.77
C ASP A 445 12.51 23.99 25.30
N GLN A 446 13.52 24.12 24.43
CA GLN A 446 13.42 23.77 23.03
C GLN A 446 13.24 22.27 22.85
N ALA A 447 13.97 21.45 23.61
CA ALA A 447 13.81 20.00 23.60
C ALA A 447 12.36 19.59 23.98
N ARG A 448 11.81 20.19 25.03
CA ARG A 448 10.42 19.95 25.46
C ARG A 448 9.42 20.30 24.35
N ALA A 449 9.59 21.44 23.68
CA ALA A 449 8.73 21.84 22.57
C ALA A 449 8.80 20.83 21.41
N HIS A 450 10.01 20.42 21.00
CA HIS A 450 10.19 19.44 19.93
C HIS A 450 9.56 18.07 20.26
N PHE A 451 9.72 17.57 21.48
CA PHE A 451 9.05 16.33 21.89
C PHE A 451 7.53 16.46 21.92
N GLN A 452 6.99 17.62 22.30
CA GLN A 452 5.55 17.87 22.26
C GLN A 452 5.00 17.91 20.83
N PHE A 453 5.73 18.52 19.89
CA PHE A 453 5.35 18.50 18.48
C PHE A 453 5.39 17.07 17.92
N ALA A 454 6.45 16.30 18.20
CA ALA A 454 6.55 14.90 17.77
C ALA A 454 5.42 14.02 18.33
N ASP A 455 5.06 14.18 19.62
CA ASP A 455 3.92 13.47 20.27
C ASP A 455 2.57 13.84 19.63
N GLY A 456 2.41 15.08 19.17
CA GLY A 456 1.21 15.54 18.46
C GLY A 456 1.10 14.98 17.04
N LEU A 457 2.22 14.84 16.33
CA LEU A 457 2.28 14.33 14.97
C LEU A 457 2.14 12.80 14.91
N ALA A 458 2.88 12.09 15.76
CA ALA A 458 2.94 10.63 15.76
C ALA A 458 2.57 10.07 17.14
N THR A 459 1.26 9.90 17.38
CA THR A 459 0.76 9.32 18.64
C THR A 459 1.10 7.84 18.82
N PHE A 460 1.52 7.16 17.76
CA PHE A 460 1.92 5.75 17.74
C PHE A 460 3.41 5.54 18.05
N MET A 461 4.17 6.61 18.22
CA MET A 461 5.60 6.58 18.52
C MET A 461 5.82 6.70 20.04
N PHE A 462 6.60 5.80 20.62
CA PHE A 462 6.83 5.78 22.07
C PHE A 462 8.02 6.67 22.47
N GLU A 463 8.95 6.89 21.56
CA GLU A 463 10.23 7.58 21.79
C GLU A 463 10.03 9.04 22.22
N PRO A 464 9.20 9.87 21.55
CA PRO A 464 8.95 11.25 21.99
C PRO A 464 8.25 11.31 23.35
N THR A 465 7.31 10.40 23.60
CA THR A 465 6.54 10.37 24.86
C THR A 465 7.42 9.95 26.03
N TYR A 466 8.27 8.95 25.83
CA TYR A 466 9.28 8.52 26.80
C TYR A 466 10.33 9.60 27.05
N ASN A 467 10.90 10.21 26.00
CA ASN A 467 11.91 11.27 26.12
C ASN A 467 11.37 12.49 26.88
N ARG A 468 10.11 12.87 26.62
CA ARG A 468 9.43 13.93 27.37
C ARG A 468 9.21 13.54 28.83
N ALA A 469 8.81 12.31 29.11
CA ALA A 469 8.63 11.82 30.47
C ALA A 469 9.94 11.83 31.26
N LEU A 470 11.03 11.38 30.64
CA LEU A 470 12.37 11.41 31.23
C LEU A 470 12.83 12.85 31.51
N LEU A 471 12.54 13.78 30.60
CA LEU A 471 12.83 15.20 30.79
C LEU A 471 12.02 15.81 31.94
N ALA A 472 10.71 15.53 32.01
CA ALA A 472 9.84 15.99 33.09
C ALA A 472 10.29 15.45 34.45
N TYR A 473 10.67 14.17 34.52
CA TYR A 473 11.25 13.56 35.70
C TYR A 473 12.52 14.28 36.17
N LYS A 474 13.44 14.61 35.25
CA LYS A 474 14.67 15.36 35.57
C LYS A 474 14.40 16.79 36.06
N ILE A 475 13.34 17.43 35.59
CA ILE A 475 12.93 18.78 36.01
C ILE A 475 12.18 18.76 37.36
N GLY A 476 11.65 17.61 37.77
CA GLY A 476 10.87 17.42 38.99
C GLY A 476 9.36 17.54 38.79
N ASP A 477 8.88 17.57 37.55
CA ASP A 477 7.44 17.53 37.23
C ASP A 477 6.97 16.07 37.15
N PHE A 478 6.73 15.48 38.33
CA PHE A 478 6.36 14.06 38.44
C PHE A 478 4.97 13.75 37.90
N GLN A 479 4.05 14.73 37.90
CA GLN A 479 2.69 14.53 37.40
C GLN A 479 2.66 14.41 35.87
N ASP A 480 3.32 15.32 35.15
CA ASP A 480 3.45 15.20 33.68
C ASP A 480 4.27 13.96 33.31
N ALA A 481 5.34 13.67 34.06
CA ALA A 481 6.13 12.46 33.84
C ALA A 481 5.27 11.18 33.92
N TYR A 482 4.48 11.00 34.97
CA TYR A 482 3.62 9.81 35.12
C TYR A 482 2.57 9.70 34.00
N ALA A 483 1.92 10.81 33.64
CA ALA A 483 0.96 10.84 32.54
C ALA A 483 1.61 10.43 31.21
N LYS A 484 2.84 10.90 30.94
CA LYS A 484 3.54 10.58 29.69
C LYS A 484 4.12 9.17 29.67
N VAL A 485 4.66 8.65 30.78
CA VAL A 485 5.11 7.24 30.85
C VAL A 485 3.95 6.27 30.66
N SER A 486 2.79 6.55 31.28
CA SER A 486 1.61 5.70 31.11
C SER A 486 1.13 5.69 29.66
N LYS A 487 1.20 6.82 28.93
CA LYS A 487 0.94 6.87 27.50
C LYS A 487 1.99 6.08 26.69
N ALA A 488 3.28 6.21 27.01
CA ALA A 488 4.34 5.46 26.34
C ALA A 488 4.15 3.93 26.48
N LEU A 489 3.72 3.46 27.67
CA LEU A 489 3.40 2.04 27.92
C LEU A 489 2.09 1.57 27.27
N GLN A 490 1.17 2.47 26.92
CA GLN A 490 0.01 2.11 26.10
C GLN A 490 0.42 1.82 24.66
N VAL A 491 1.43 2.53 24.14
CA VAL A 491 1.97 2.34 22.80
C VAL A 491 2.89 1.12 22.76
N TYR A 492 3.87 1.07 23.66
CA TYR A 492 4.84 -0.02 23.77
C TYR A 492 4.86 -0.58 25.21
N PRO A 493 4.03 -1.59 25.50
CA PRO A 493 3.86 -2.12 26.85
C PRO A 493 5.12 -2.79 27.43
N GLU A 494 6.00 -3.29 26.56
CA GLU A 494 7.17 -4.09 26.96
C GLU A 494 8.45 -3.24 27.16
N HIS A 495 8.37 -1.91 26.99
CA HIS A 495 9.53 -1.04 27.14
C HIS A 495 10.12 -1.08 28.55
N ALA A 496 11.32 -1.65 28.69
CA ALA A 496 12.00 -1.82 29.97
C ALA A 496 12.20 -0.49 30.72
N ASP A 497 12.69 0.54 30.03
CA ASP A 497 13.00 1.83 30.67
C ASP A 497 11.74 2.61 31.06
N SER A 498 10.63 2.49 30.30
CA SER A 498 9.35 3.08 30.71
C SER A 498 8.78 2.37 31.93
N LEU A 499 8.90 1.04 32.00
CA LEU A 499 8.45 0.27 33.17
C LEU A 499 9.24 0.67 34.42
N GLU A 500 10.56 0.82 34.29
CA GLU A 500 11.42 1.23 35.39
C GLU A 500 11.13 2.67 35.84
N LEU A 501 11.00 3.61 34.89
CA LEU A 501 10.64 5.00 35.19
C LEU A 501 9.26 5.07 35.88
N LYS A 502 8.30 4.24 35.47
CA LYS A 502 6.99 4.15 36.12
C LYS A 502 7.11 3.66 37.56
N ARG A 503 7.87 2.58 37.81
CA ARG A 503 8.10 2.06 39.18
C ARG A 503 8.74 3.11 40.07
N GLN A 504 9.73 3.84 39.56
CA GLN A 504 10.38 4.92 40.30
C GLN A 504 9.36 6.00 40.69
N LEU A 505 8.55 6.47 39.74
CA LEU A 505 7.49 7.44 39.99
C LEU A 505 6.44 6.95 41.00
N GLU A 506 6.02 5.69 40.91
CA GLU A 506 5.08 5.08 41.87
C GLU A 506 5.68 4.99 43.29
N ALA A 507 6.97 4.66 43.40
CA ALA A 507 7.68 4.68 44.68
C ALA A 507 7.74 6.09 45.29
N PHE A 508 7.96 7.13 44.48
CA PHE A 508 7.90 8.52 44.96
C PHE A 508 6.49 8.92 45.40
N LEU A 509 5.47 8.55 44.63
CA LEU A 509 4.06 8.89 44.93
C LEU A 509 3.51 8.16 46.16
N THR A 510 4.07 7.01 46.52
CA THR A 510 3.68 6.25 47.72
C THR A 510 4.44 6.65 48.99
N MET A 511 5.55 7.39 48.85
CA MET A 511 6.34 7.91 49.98
C MET A 511 5.88 9.30 50.47
N ILE A 512 5.06 10.01 49.69
CA ILE A 512 4.41 11.27 50.05
C ILE A 512 3.06 10.93 50.68
#